data_AF-A0A661IBY5-F1
#
_entry.id   AF-A0A661IBY5-F1
#
_cell.length_a   1.000
_cell.length_b   1.000
_cell.length_c   1.000
_cell.angle_alpha   90.00
_cell.angle_beta   90.00
_cell.angle_gamma   90.00
#
_symmetry.space_group_name_H-M   'P 1'
#
loop_
_entity.id
_entity.type
_entity.pdbx_description
1 polymer ?
#
loop_
_entity_poly.entity_id
_entity_poly.type
_entity_poly.pdbx_seq_one_letter_code
_entity_poly.pdbx_strand_id
1 'polypeptide(L)'
;MNLIDIVLPEIKSNLRINARNSEYQKIKDATSVLNIAYLKLASEEIKYFMQNNPSHNINSKFEYLMGTYNKLIREHQIMFLLLNVFETALRSKAAITISSQYSAVNSDDWWKDISMLDKNLVDPVNKAVQQLNKSNHNLSTVNTFHLFDTFTFGQLEHMYKNYWSTFQTLFTQKNYRTYTLPQISYDMFTHKMKNIRLARNDVAHHKPIDYTRRRRQDLIHDMELLLRHLNFNLEDTIDGIDPQHTIVNLRYL
;
A
#
# COMPACT_ATOMS: atom_id res chain seq x y z
N MET A 1 -2.16 -6.75 31.99
CA MET A 1 -1.33 -7.76 31.30
C MET A 1 -0.69 -7.06 30.12
N ASN A 2 0.65 -6.98 30.07
CA ASN A 2 1.36 -6.25 29.01
C ASN A 2 1.26 -7.05 27.70
N LEU A 3 1.27 -6.37 26.55
CA LEU A 3 1.27 -7.01 25.23
C LEU A 3 2.45 -7.99 25.08
N ILE A 4 3.58 -7.68 25.70
CA ILE A 4 4.76 -8.56 25.78
C ILE A 4 4.44 -9.88 26.51
N ASP A 5 3.65 -9.83 27.60
CA ASP A 5 3.28 -11.01 28.38
C ASP A 5 2.38 -11.97 27.59
N ILE A 6 1.66 -11.44 26.59
CA ILE A 6 0.80 -12.22 25.69
C ILE A 6 1.62 -12.87 24.58
N VAL A 7 2.50 -12.11 23.92
CA VAL A 7 3.15 -12.56 22.68
C VAL A 7 4.44 -13.36 22.93
N LEU A 8 5.20 -13.05 23.98
CA LEU A 8 6.45 -13.77 24.28
C LEU A 8 6.24 -15.28 24.47
N PRO A 9 5.19 -15.77 25.17
CA PRO A 9 4.88 -17.20 25.23
C PRO A 9 4.70 -17.86 23.86
N GLU A 10 4.05 -17.17 22.92
CA GLU A 10 3.84 -17.67 21.56
C GLU A 10 5.16 -17.77 20.78
N ILE A 11 5.98 -16.71 20.84
CA ILE A 11 7.31 -16.70 20.20
C ILE A 11 8.18 -17.84 20.75
N LYS A 12 8.19 -18.05 22.07
CA LYS A 12 8.94 -19.16 22.69
C LYS A 12 8.49 -20.52 22.18
N SER A 13 7.17 -20.72 22.11
CA SER A 13 6.56 -21.96 21.61
C SER A 13 6.96 -22.21 20.16
N ASN A 14 6.86 -21.18 19.32
CA ASN A 14 7.21 -21.26 17.90
C ASN A 14 8.70 -21.58 17.68
N LEU A 15 9.60 -20.99 18.47
CA LEU A 15 11.04 -21.20 18.38
C LEU A 15 11.53 -22.45 19.13
N ARG A 16 10.65 -23.11 19.90
CA ARG A 16 10.95 -24.27 20.77
C ARG A 16 12.04 -23.96 21.80
N ILE A 17 11.97 -22.79 22.43
CA ILE A 17 12.91 -22.34 23.47
C ILE A 17 12.23 -22.20 24.84
N ASN A 18 13.01 -22.24 25.91
CA ASN A 18 12.55 -22.01 27.28
C ASN A 18 13.44 -20.99 28.01
N ALA A 19 13.10 -20.66 29.25
CA ALA A 19 13.81 -19.64 30.02
C ALA A 19 15.27 -19.99 30.38
N ARG A 20 15.67 -21.27 30.22
CA ARG A 20 17.05 -21.74 30.45
C ARG A 20 17.90 -21.67 29.19
N ASN A 21 17.32 -21.36 28.03
CA ASN A 21 18.07 -21.20 26.79
C ASN A 21 18.96 -19.93 26.88
N SER A 22 20.22 -20.04 26.45
CA SER A 22 21.20 -18.94 26.52
C SER A 22 20.78 -17.69 25.72
N GLU A 23 19.94 -17.85 24.71
CA GLU A 23 19.43 -16.75 23.88
C GLU A 23 18.07 -16.21 24.35
N TYR A 24 17.46 -16.80 25.38
CA TYR A 24 16.15 -16.41 25.87
C TYR A 24 16.06 -14.93 26.23
N GLN A 25 17.07 -14.42 26.94
CA GLN A 25 17.11 -13.03 27.36
C GLN A 25 17.19 -12.09 26.15
N LYS A 26 18.00 -12.42 25.13
CA LYS A 26 18.08 -11.64 23.89
C LYS A 26 16.72 -11.55 23.17
N ILE A 27 15.99 -12.66 23.12
CA ILE A 27 14.66 -12.71 22.49
C ILE A 27 13.64 -11.92 23.31
N LYS A 28 13.69 -12.03 24.63
CA LYS A 28 12.85 -11.21 25.53
C LYS A 28 13.13 -9.73 25.32
N ASP A 29 14.38 -9.32 25.30
CA ASP A 29 14.76 -7.91 25.09
C ASP A 29 14.33 -7.41 23.71
N ALA A 30 14.39 -8.25 22.67
CA ALA A 30 13.87 -7.90 21.35
C ALA A 30 12.37 -7.57 21.37
N THR A 31 11.55 -8.24 22.20
CA THR A 31 10.11 -7.93 22.30
C THR A 31 9.80 -6.55 22.87
N SER A 32 10.75 -5.89 23.55
CA SER A 32 10.54 -4.55 24.12
C SER A 32 10.90 -3.41 23.18
N VAL A 33 11.73 -3.67 22.14
CA VAL A 33 12.21 -2.64 21.21
C VAL A 33 11.70 -2.81 19.78
N LEU A 34 11.33 -4.03 19.37
CA LEU A 34 10.90 -4.32 18.01
C LEU A 34 9.37 -4.26 17.87
N ASN A 35 8.92 -4.07 16.63
CA ASN A 35 7.50 -4.23 16.31
C ASN A 35 7.04 -5.68 16.57
N ILE A 36 6.24 -5.85 17.61
CA ILE A 36 5.87 -7.16 18.14
C ILE A 36 5.03 -7.99 17.15
N ALA A 37 4.26 -7.35 16.27
CA ALA A 37 3.46 -8.05 15.26
C ALA A 37 4.36 -8.74 14.23
N TYR A 38 5.41 -8.05 13.77
CA TYR A 38 6.40 -8.64 12.86
C TYR A 38 7.27 -9.70 13.53
N LEU A 39 7.60 -9.51 14.81
CA LEU A 39 8.37 -10.49 15.56
C LEU A 39 7.59 -11.79 15.77
N LYS A 40 6.29 -11.68 16.06
CA LYS A 40 5.37 -12.83 16.10
C LYS A 40 5.31 -13.53 14.74
N LEU A 41 5.07 -12.79 13.66
CA LEU A 41 4.98 -13.35 12.31
C LEU A 41 6.29 -14.04 11.90
N ALA A 42 7.45 -13.44 12.19
CA ALA A 42 8.75 -14.07 11.98
C ALA A 42 8.88 -15.41 12.72
N SER A 43 8.44 -15.47 13.99
CA SER A 43 8.46 -16.71 14.75
C SER A 43 7.54 -17.79 14.14
N GLU A 44 6.39 -17.40 13.59
CA GLU A 44 5.44 -18.31 12.93
C GLU A 44 6.04 -18.89 11.64
N GLU A 45 6.71 -18.05 10.83
CA GLU A 45 7.44 -18.51 9.64
C GLU A 45 8.54 -19.51 10.01
N ILE A 46 9.28 -19.25 11.10
CA ILE A 46 10.34 -20.14 11.57
C ILE A 46 9.76 -21.48 12.05
N LYS A 47 8.64 -21.46 12.77
CA LYS A 47 7.94 -22.68 13.17
C LYS A 47 7.55 -23.51 11.95
N TYR A 48 6.94 -22.89 10.95
CA TYR A 48 6.57 -23.56 9.70
C TYR A 48 7.80 -24.11 8.97
N PHE A 49 8.88 -23.33 8.88
CA PHE A 49 10.12 -23.77 8.27
C PHE A 49 10.72 -24.99 8.98
N MET A 50 10.80 -24.97 10.31
CA MET A 50 11.30 -26.08 11.13
C MET A 50 10.44 -27.35 11.03
N GLN A 51 9.12 -27.19 10.83
CA GLN A 51 8.21 -28.32 10.61
C GLN A 51 8.45 -28.99 9.25
N ASN A 52 8.71 -28.20 8.21
CA ASN A 52 8.95 -28.72 6.86
C ASN A 52 10.41 -29.13 6.60
N ASN A 53 11.36 -28.70 7.45
CA ASN A 53 12.79 -29.00 7.31
C ASN A 53 13.36 -29.52 8.63
N PRO A 54 12.91 -30.70 9.12
CA PRO A 54 13.28 -31.20 10.45
C PRO A 54 14.77 -31.52 10.60
N SER A 55 15.48 -31.80 9.50
CA SER A 55 16.93 -32.06 9.48
C SER A 55 17.79 -30.80 9.44
N HIS A 56 17.18 -29.62 9.22
CA HIS A 56 17.93 -28.37 9.13
C HIS A 56 18.32 -27.86 10.51
N ASN A 57 19.62 -27.75 10.77
CA ASN A 57 20.11 -27.26 12.05
C ASN A 57 20.16 -25.72 12.07
N ILE A 58 19.42 -25.11 12.98
CA ILE A 58 19.47 -23.66 13.22
C ILE A 58 20.43 -23.42 14.39
N ASN A 59 21.62 -22.89 14.08
CA ASN A 59 22.69 -22.68 15.06
C ASN A 59 22.33 -21.63 16.14
N SER A 60 21.74 -20.50 15.74
CA SER A 60 21.22 -19.46 16.64
C SER A 60 19.76 -19.18 16.31
N LYS A 61 18.87 -19.36 17.28
CA LYS A 61 17.44 -19.04 17.14
C LYS A 61 17.24 -17.53 17.11
N PHE A 62 18.03 -16.79 17.88
CA PHE A 62 17.98 -15.34 17.89
C PHE A 62 18.39 -14.73 16.54
N GLU A 63 19.54 -15.13 15.98
CA GLU A 63 19.99 -14.60 14.69
C GLU A 63 19.03 -14.96 13.57
N TYR A 64 18.50 -16.19 13.57
CA TYR A 64 17.52 -16.63 12.58
C TYR A 64 16.19 -15.86 12.69
N LEU A 65 15.75 -15.59 13.92
CA LEU A 65 14.60 -14.71 14.20
C LEU A 65 14.83 -13.29 13.68
N MET A 66 15.98 -12.70 13.97
CA MET A 66 16.32 -11.35 13.51
C MET A 66 16.44 -11.26 11.98
N GLY A 67 17.02 -12.27 11.33
CA GLY A 67 17.08 -12.34 9.87
C GLY A 67 15.69 -12.40 9.24
N THR A 68 14.80 -13.24 9.77
CA THR A 68 13.41 -13.36 9.29
C THR A 68 12.62 -12.08 9.55
N TYR A 69 12.76 -11.49 10.74
CA TYR A 69 12.17 -10.21 11.10
C TYR A 69 12.61 -9.10 10.14
N ASN A 70 13.92 -8.97 9.91
CA ASN A 70 14.47 -7.94 9.01
C ASN A 70 13.97 -8.11 7.57
N LYS A 71 13.81 -9.35 7.10
CA LYS A 71 13.20 -9.64 5.79
C LYS A 71 11.76 -9.11 5.71
N LEU A 72 10.95 -9.32 6.75
CA LEU A 72 9.58 -8.83 6.80
C LEU A 72 9.50 -7.30 6.89
N ILE A 73 10.42 -6.67 7.63
CA ILE A 73 10.53 -5.20 7.68
C ILE A 73 10.93 -4.64 6.31
N ARG A 74 11.89 -5.26 5.63
CA ARG A 74 12.27 -4.88 4.27
C ARG A 74 11.08 -4.98 3.31
N GLU A 75 10.29 -6.05 3.42
CA GLU A 75 9.05 -6.18 2.65
C GLU A 75 8.06 -5.06 2.92
N HIS A 76 7.82 -4.75 4.19
CA HIS A 76 6.95 -3.65 4.57
C HIS A 76 7.39 -2.32 3.93
N GLN A 77 8.69 -2.01 3.98
CA GLN A 77 9.23 -0.78 3.40
C GLN A 77 9.05 -0.72 1.88
N ILE A 78 9.35 -1.82 1.18
CA ILE A 78 9.15 -1.91 -0.27
C ILE A 78 7.68 -1.75 -0.63
N MET A 79 6.78 -2.44 0.09
CA MET A 79 5.35 -2.32 -0.14
C MET A 79 4.82 -0.93 0.20
N PHE A 80 5.34 -0.26 1.24
CA PHE A 80 5.01 1.13 1.58
C PHE A 80 5.33 2.05 0.41
N LEU A 81 6.54 1.96 -0.14
CA LEU A 81 6.96 2.79 -1.27
C LEU A 81 6.13 2.51 -2.52
N LEU A 82 5.88 1.23 -2.84
CA LEU A 82 5.06 0.83 -3.97
C LEU A 82 3.61 1.35 -3.86
N LEU A 83 3.01 1.25 -2.67
CA LEU A 83 1.66 1.78 -2.40
C LEU A 83 1.63 3.31 -2.51
N ASN A 84 2.69 4.00 -2.09
CA ASN A 84 2.81 5.44 -2.22
C ASN A 84 2.91 5.87 -3.69
N VAL A 85 3.71 5.16 -4.51
CA VAL A 85 3.78 5.37 -5.96
C VAL A 85 2.40 5.16 -6.59
N PHE A 86 1.72 4.07 -6.23
CA PHE A 86 0.38 3.77 -6.71
C PHE A 86 -0.61 4.90 -6.37
N GLU A 87 -0.66 5.33 -5.10
CA GLU A 87 -1.55 6.39 -4.65
C GLU A 87 -1.26 7.72 -5.35
N THR A 88 0.01 8.05 -5.56
CA THR A 88 0.46 9.26 -6.27
C THR A 88 0.00 9.25 -7.72
N ALA A 89 0.23 8.16 -8.46
CA ALA A 89 -0.18 8.05 -9.85
C ALA A 89 -1.72 8.14 -10.01
N LEU A 90 -2.46 7.48 -9.11
CA LEU A 90 -3.91 7.53 -9.06
C LEU A 90 -4.43 8.96 -8.85
N ARG A 91 -3.80 9.68 -7.91
CA ARG A 91 -4.10 11.08 -7.58
C ARG A 91 -3.81 12.00 -8.76
N SER A 92 -2.62 11.93 -9.35
CA SER A 92 -2.23 12.79 -10.47
C SER A 92 -3.12 12.56 -11.69
N LYS A 93 -3.47 11.30 -12.00
CA LYS A 93 -4.38 11.02 -13.11
C LYS A 93 -5.76 11.63 -12.88
N ALA A 94 -6.31 11.47 -11.68
CA ALA A 94 -7.61 12.02 -11.37
C ALA A 94 -7.64 13.55 -11.37
N ALA A 95 -6.60 14.20 -10.85
CA ALA A 95 -6.45 15.64 -10.92
C ALA A 95 -6.55 16.15 -12.36
N ILE A 96 -5.81 15.53 -13.28
CA ILE A 96 -5.84 15.89 -14.70
C ILE A 96 -7.22 15.65 -15.31
N THR A 97 -7.79 14.45 -15.10
CA THR A 97 -9.09 14.10 -15.69
C THR A 97 -10.21 15.03 -15.20
N ILE A 98 -10.31 15.28 -13.90
CA ILE A 98 -11.35 16.14 -13.33
C ILE A 98 -11.13 17.59 -13.73
N SER A 99 -9.91 18.12 -13.61
CA SER A 99 -9.62 19.49 -14.04
C SER A 99 -9.94 19.71 -15.52
N SER A 100 -9.62 18.74 -16.39
CA SER A 100 -9.92 18.84 -17.83
C SER A 100 -11.42 18.84 -18.16
N GLN A 101 -12.25 18.25 -17.29
CA GLN A 101 -13.69 18.16 -17.50
C GLN A 101 -14.44 19.40 -16.98
N TYR A 102 -13.98 19.99 -15.88
CA TYR A 102 -14.74 21.01 -15.16
C TYR A 102 -14.10 22.40 -15.13
N SER A 103 -12.80 22.55 -15.42
CA SER A 103 -12.17 23.86 -15.37
C SER A 103 -12.51 24.68 -16.61
N ALA A 104 -12.63 26.00 -16.43
CA ALA A 104 -12.76 26.91 -17.55
C ALA A 104 -11.46 26.96 -18.38
N VAL A 105 -11.58 27.37 -19.65
CA VAL A 105 -10.41 27.52 -20.54
C VAL A 105 -9.39 28.48 -19.90
N ASN A 106 -8.14 28.03 -19.78
CA ASN A 106 -7.03 28.76 -19.16
C ASN A 106 -7.20 29.09 -17.66
N SER A 107 -8.09 28.37 -16.97
CA SER A 107 -8.29 28.50 -15.52
C SER A 107 -8.27 27.14 -14.85
N ASP A 108 -8.01 27.11 -13.55
CA ASP A 108 -8.09 25.91 -12.71
C ASP A 108 -8.92 26.23 -11.47
N ASP A 109 -10.21 26.44 -11.71
CA ASP A 109 -11.17 27.07 -10.80
C ASP A 109 -12.40 26.21 -10.50
N TRP A 110 -12.48 25.00 -11.05
CA TRP A 110 -13.67 24.13 -10.95
C TRP A 110 -14.10 23.84 -9.51
N TRP A 111 -13.19 23.92 -8.55
CA TRP A 111 -13.44 23.65 -7.13
C TRP A 111 -13.75 24.91 -6.30
N LYS A 112 -13.67 26.11 -6.90
CA LYS A 112 -13.87 27.39 -6.20
C LYS A 112 -15.34 27.71 -5.96
N ASP A 113 -16.24 27.27 -6.85
CA ASP A 113 -17.69 27.43 -6.68
C ASP A 113 -18.35 26.11 -6.28
N ILE A 114 -18.58 25.95 -4.97
CA ILE A 114 -19.20 24.74 -4.40
C ILE A 114 -20.62 24.51 -4.96
N SER A 115 -21.33 25.56 -5.39
CA SER A 115 -22.69 25.41 -5.92
C SER A 115 -22.74 24.73 -7.29
N MET A 116 -21.64 24.79 -8.03
CA MET A 116 -21.48 24.17 -9.35
C MET A 116 -20.78 22.80 -9.27
N LEU A 117 -20.27 22.42 -8.10
CA LEU A 117 -19.66 21.11 -7.89
C LEU A 117 -20.71 20.00 -7.97
N ASP A 118 -20.35 18.93 -8.67
CA ASP A 118 -21.09 17.69 -8.58
C ASP A 118 -21.12 17.20 -7.12
N LYS A 119 -22.28 16.73 -6.68
CA LYS A 119 -22.55 16.33 -5.29
C LYS A 119 -21.53 15.33 -4.74
N ASN A 120 -20.96 14.49 -5.59
CA ASN A 120 -19.96 13.49 -5.19
C ASN A 120 -18.56 14.08 -4.95
N LEU A 121 -18.29 15.32 -5.38
CA LEU A 121 -17.04 16.04 -5.14
C LEU A 121 -17.13 17.06 -3.99
N VAL A 122 -18.32 17.46 -3.57
CA VAL A 122 -18.51 18.48 -2.52
C VAL A 122 -17.81 18.10 -1.21
N ASP A 123 -18.06 16.91 -0.66
CA ASP A 123 -17.42 16.47 0.59
C ASP A 123 -15.88 16.37 0.50
N PRO A 124 -15.29 15.69 -0.50
CA PRO A 124 -13.83 15.60 -0.59
C PRO A 124 -13.17 16.97 -0.83
N VAL A 125 -13.77 17.84 -1.66
CA VAL A 125 -13.26 19.20 -1.88
C VAL A 125 -13.34 20.05 -0.61
N ASN A 126 -14.46 20.02 0.12
CA ASN A 126 -14.59 20.77 1.36
C ASN A 126 -13.56 20.35 2.41
N LYS A 127 -13.32 19.04 2.56
CA LYS A 127 -12.28 18.52 3.46
C LYS A 127 -10.90 18.98 3.03
N ALA A 128 -10.61 18.98 1.74
CA ALA A 128 -9.35 19.46 1.19
C ALA A 128 -9.12 20.95 1.50
N VAL A 129 -10.11 21.80 1.21
CA VAL A 129 -10.05 23.25 1.51
C VAL A 129 -9.86 23.49 3.01
N GLN A 130 -10.55 22.75 3.88
CA GLN A 130 -10.35 22.84 5.32
C GLN A 130 -8.93 22.47 5.75
N GLN A 131 -8.32 21.44 5.15
CA GLN A 131 -6.93 21.05 5.45
C GLN A 131 -5.91 22.09 4.97
N LEU A 132 -6.11 22.65 3.78
CA LEU A 132 -5.27 23.71 3.23
C LEU A 132 -5.33 24.98 4.09
N ASN A 133 -6.52 25.37 4.54
CA ASN A 133 -6.71 26.49 5.46
C ASN A 133 -6.01 26.25 6.81
N LYS A 134 -6.12 25.04 7.38
CA LYS A 134 -5.40 24.68 8.62
C LYS A 134 -3.88 24.73 8.47
N SER A 135 -3.39 24.52 7.25
CA SER A 135 -1.96 24.55 6.92
C SER A 135 -1.49 25.92 6.43
N ASN A 136 -2.34 26.96 6.55
CA ASN A 136 -2.06 28.35 6.14
C ASN A 136 -1.70 28.52 4.65
N HIS A 137 -2.22 27.65 3.77
CA HIS A 137 -2.09 27.86 2.33
C HIS A 137 -3.01 28.99 1.86
N ASN A 138 -2.50 29.83 0.96
CA ASN A 138 -3.33 30.83 0.28
C ASN A 138 -4.18 30.14 -0.80
N LEU A 139 -5.50 30.08 -0.59
CA LEU A 139 -6.43 29.43 -1.53
C LEU A 139 -6.42 30.07 -2.93
N SER A 140 -5.98 31.33 -3.09
CA SER A 140 -5.88 31.94 -4.41
C SER A 140 -4.77 31.34 -5.29
N THR A 141 -3.77 30.68 -4.68
CA THR A 141 -2.64 30.05 -5.38
C THR A 141 -2.77 28.53 -5.46
N VAL A 142 -3.82 27.96 -4.85
CA VAL A 142 -4.10 26.52 -4.90
C VAL A 142 -4.58 26.15 -6.31
N ASN A 143 -4.03 25.06 -6.83
CA ASN A 143 -4.49 24.45 -8.07
C ASN A 143 -5.05 23.04 -7.75
N THR A 144 -5.56 22.34 -8.76
CA THR A 144 -6.15 21.01 -8.61
C THR A 144 -5.18 20.01 -8.01
N PHE A 145 -3.89 20.07 -8.36
CA PHE A 145 -2.90 19.17 -7.77
C PHE A 145 -2.77 19.39 -6.26
N HIS A 146 -2.66 20.64 -5.81
CA HIS A 146 -2.63 20.96 -4.38
C HIS A 146 -3.89 20.46 -3.65
N LEU A 147 -5.06 20.57 -4.29
CA LEU A 147 -6.32 20.06 -3.72
C LEU A 147 -6.27 18.54 -3.60
N PHE A 148 -5.87 17.85 -4.67
CA PHE A 148 -5.78 16.40 -4.73
C PHE A 148 -4.71 15.82 -3.80
N ASP A 149 -3.64 16.56 -3.50
CA ASP A 149 -2.60 16.15 -2.55
C ASP A 149 -3.15 15.94 -1.14
N THR A 150 -4.24 16.64 -0.79
CA THR A 150 -4.94 16.44 0.49
C THR A 150 -5.88 15.23 0.50
N PHE A 151 -6.22 14.68 -0.68
CA PHE A 151 -7.15 13.57 -0.75
C PHE A 151 -6.52 12.31 -0.20
N THR A 152 -7.19 11.70 0.77
CA THR A 152 -6.84 10.38 1.26
C THR A 152 -7.11 9.31 0.20
N PHE A 153 -6.43 8.15 0.31
CA PHE A 153 -6.72 7.00 -0.56
C PHE A 153 -8.22 6.65 -0.59
N GLY A 154 -8.92 6.72 0.55
CA GLY A 154 -10.35 6.44 0.61
C GLY A 154 -11.20 7.42 -0.21
N GLN A 155 -10.84 8.70 -0.22
CA GLN A 155 -11.50 9.71 -1.06
C GLN A 155 -11.21 9.48 -2.55
N LEU A 156 -9.97 9.09 -2.89
CA LEU A 156 -9.63 8.70 -4.26
C LEU A 156 -10.44 7.49 -4.73
N GLU A 157 -10.52 6.42 -3.92
CA GLU A 157 -11.36 5.25 -4.24
C GLU A 157 -12.83 5.66 -4.46
N HIS A 158 -13.39 6.46 -3.55
CA HIS A 158 -14.78 6.92 -3.63
C HIS A 158 -15.03 7.71 -4.93
N MET A 159 -14.13 8.63 -5.27
CA MET A 159 -14.23 9.44 -6.48
C MET A 159 -14.13 8.58 -7.74
N TYR A 160 -13.14 7.68 -7.86
CA TYR A 160 -13.04 6.82 -9.05
C TYR A 160 -14.30 5.96 -9.25
N LYS A 161 -14.95 5.52 -8.15
CA LYS A 161 -16.19 4.76 -8.23
C LYS A 161 -17.38 5.61 -8.68
N ASN A 162 -17.53 6.82 -8.11
CA ASN A 162 -18.67 7.68 -8.44
C ASN A 162 -18.55 8.32 -9.83
N TYR A 163 -17.33 8.58 -10.30
CA TYR A 163 -17.03 9.11 -11.64
C TYR A 163 -16.56 8.00 -12.58
N TRP A 164 -17.00 6.76 -12.38
CA TRP A 164 -16.59 5.65 -13.24
C TRP A 164 -16.89 5.91 -14.71
N SER A 165 -18.00 6.55 -15.04
CA SER A 165 -18.35 6.92 -16.43
C SER A 165 -17.29 7.81 -17.09
N THR A 166 -16.64 8.69 -16.33
CA THR A 166 -15.52 9.53 -16.77
C THR A 166 -14.23 8.71 -16.89
N PHE A 167 -13.95 7.84 -15.92
CA PHE A 167 -12.68 7.11 -15.84
C PHE A 167 -12.63 5.81 -16.66
N GLN A 168 -13.77 5.21 -17.02
CA GLN A 168 -13.85 3.89 -17.63
C GLN A 168 -13.05 3.77 -18.93
N THR A 169 -12.91 4.87 -19.68
CA THR A 169 -12.17 4.90 -20.95
C THR A 169 -10.68 4.61 -20.73
N LEU A 170 -10.13 4.97 -19.57
CA LEU A 170 -8.74 4.66 -19.18
C LEU A 170 -8.49 3.16 -19.03
N PHE A 171 -9.55 2.40 -18.73
CA PHE A 171 -9.50 0.99 -18.36
C PHE A 171 -10.01 0.06 -19.46
N THR A 172 -10.03 0.55 -20.70
CA THR A 172 -10.37 -0.22 -21.90
C THR A 172 -9.22 -1.16 -22.29
N GLN A 173 -9.54 -2.25 -22.99
CA GLN A 173 -8.51 -3.15 -23.50
C GLN A 173 -7.54 -2.38 -24.40
N LYS A 174 -6.23 -2.53 -24.16
CA LYS A 174 -5.20 -1.88 -24.98
C LYS A 174 -3.93 -2.72 -25.05
N ASN A 175 -3.16 -2.53 -26.12
CA ASN A 175 -1.86 -3.17 -26.28
C ASN A 175 -0.81 -2.42 -25.45
N TYR A 176 0.03 -3.18 -24.75
CA TYR A 176 1.18 -2.69 -24.01
C TYR A 176 2.36 -3.62 -24.29
N ARG A 177 3.36 -3.13 -25.02
CA ARG A 177 4.48 -3.96 -25.52
C ARG A 177 3.95 -5.20 -26.26
N THR A 178 4.35 -6.39 -25.82
CA THR A 178 3.94 -7.70 -26.35
C THR A 178 2.65 -8.23 -25.72
N TYR A 179 2.05 -7.51 -24.77
CA TYR A 179 0.86 -7.92 -24.03
C TYR A 179 -0.39 -7.17 -24.48
N THR A 180 -1.54 -7.85 -24.38
CA THR A 180 -2.86 -7.20 -24.41
C THR A 180 -3.35 -7.05 -22.98
N LEU A 181 -3.45 -5.80 -22.49
CA LEU A 181 -3.99 -5.52 -21.17
C LEU A 181 -5.51 -5.76 -21.19
N PRO A 182 -6.05 -6.57 -20.27
CA PRO A 182 -7.49 -6.80 -20.22
C PRO A 182 -8.23 -5.52 -19.83
N GLN A 183 -9.44 -5.36 -20.36
CA GLN A 183 -10.38 -4.36 -19.88
C GLN A 183 -10.67 -4.59 -18.39
N ILE A 184 -10.80 -3.50 -17.62
CA ILE A 184 -11.21 -3.57 -16.22
C ILE A 184 -12.64 -3.03 -16.12
N SER A 185 -13.58 -3.88 -15.70
CA SER A 185 -14.95 -3.46 -15.39
C SER A 185 -15.00 -2.70 -14.05
N TYR A 186 -16.10 -1.99 -13.80
CA TYR A 186 -16.36 -1.32 -12.52
C TYR A 186 -16.18 -2.24 -11.31
N ASP A 187 -16.71 -3.46 -11.38
CA ASP A 187 -16.64 -4.43 -10.28
C ASP A 187 -15.21 -4.91 -10.05
N MET A 188 -14.47 -5.18 -11.13
CA MET A 188 -13.06 -5.54 -11.05
C MET A 188 -12.25 -4.39 -10.44
N PHE A 189 -12.45 -3.16 -10.91
CA PHE A 189 -11.77 -1.98 -10.37
C PHE A 189 -12.06 -1.82 -8.88
N THR A 190 -13.33 -1.85 -8.48
CA THR A 190 -13.77 -1.69 -7.09
C THR A 190 -13.16 -2.77 -6.19
N HIS A 191 -13.14 -4.02 -6.64
CA HIS A 191 -12.55 -5.13 -5.89
C HIS A 191 -11.03 -4.96 -5.71
N LYS A 192 -10.30 -4.62 -6.78
CA LYS A 192 -8.85 -4.37 -6.74
C LYS A 192 -8.52 -3.20 -5.81
N MET A 193 -9.20 -2.07 -5.97
CA MET A 193 -9.01 -0.88 -5.15
C MET A 193 -9.26 -1.14 -3.66
N LYS A 194 -10.31 -1.90 -3.31
CA LYS A 194 -10.59 -2.28 -1.92
C LYS A 194 -9.42 -3.06 -1.31
N ASN A 195 -8.90 -4.05 -2.02
CA ASN A 195 -7.78 -4.88 -1.52
C ASN A 195 -6.50 -4.04 -1.36
N ILE A 196 -6.21 -3.15 -2.31
CA ILE A 196 -5.08 -2.22 -2.23
C ILE A 196 -5.24 -1.26 -1.04
N ARG A 197 -6.42 -0.68 -0.84
CA ARG A 197 -6.69 0.21 0.31
C ARG A 197 -6.52 -0.51 1.64
N LEU A 198 -6.97 -1.76 1.75
CA LEU A 198 -6.80 -2.55 2.97
C LEU A 198 -5.32 -2.80 3.27
N ALA A 199 -4.53 -3.18 2.27
CA ALA A 199 -3.08 -3.34 2.43
C ALA A 199 -2.39 -2.01 2.79
N ARG A 200 -2.79 -0.90 2.15
CA ARG A 200 -2.32 0.46 2.46
C ARG A 200 -2.63 0.85 3.90
N ASN A 201 -3.81 0.50 4.41
CA ASN A 201 -4.18 0.77 5.80
C ASN A 201 -3.34 -0.06 6.79
N ASP A 202 -3.12 -1.34 6.49
CA ASP A 202 -2.25 -2.19 7.33
C ASP A 202 -0.84 -1.57 7.40
N VAL A 203 -0.29 -1.19 6.25
CA VAL A 203 1.03 -0.56 6.13
C VAL A 203 1.11 0.79 6.86
N ALA A 204 0.12 1.67 6.68
CA ALA A 204 0.09 3.00 7.33
C ALA A 204 0.01 2.91 8.86
N HIS A 205 -0.49 1.80 9.40
CA HIS A 205 -0.51 1.53 10.85
C HIS A 205 0.68 0.69 11.32
N HIS A 206 1.72 0.55 10.51
CA HIS A 206 2.92 -0.25 10.80
C HIS A 206 2.59 -1.71 11.14
N LYS A 207 1.54 -2.26 10.52
CA LYS A 207 1.14 -3.66 10.68
C LYS A 207 1.65 -4.50 9.49
N PRO A 208 1.87 -5.81 9.69
CA PRO A 208 2.00 -6.75 8.58
C PRO A 208 0.79 -6.67 7.66
N ILE A 209 1.02 -6.79 6.35
CA ILE A 209 -0.07 -6.91 5.39
C ILE A 209 -0.76 -8.27 5.59
N ASP A 210 -2.07 -8.25 5.72
CA ASP A 210 -2.86 -9.48 5.87
C ASP A 210 -3.02 -10.18 4.51
N TYR A 211 -2.09 -11.07 4.21
CA TYR A 211 -2.09 -11.84 2.97
C TYR A 211 -3.10 -12.98 2.92
N THR A 212 -3.89 -13.22 3.98
CA THR A 212 -5.03 -14.14 3.89
C THR A 212 -6.13 -13.59 2.98
N ARG A 213 -6.18 -12.26 2.83
CA ARG A 213 -7.12 -11.56 1.95
C ARG A 213 -6.70 -11.66 0.49
N ARG A 214 -5.40 -11.51 0.23
CA ARG A 214 -4.82 -11.50 -1.10
C ARG A 214 -3.32 -11.74 -1.03
N ARG A 215 -2.78 -12.65 -1.84
CA ARG A 215 -1.32 -12.90 -1.86
C ARG A 215 -0.57 -11.66 -2.30
N ARG A 216 0.65 -11.47 -1.79
CA ARG A 216 1.55 -10.35 -2.13
C ARG A 216 1.66 -10.11 -3.63
N GLN A 217 1.96 -11.15 -4.41
CA GLN A 217 2.10 -11.00 -5.86
C GLN A 217 0.77 -10.68 -6.57
N ASP A 218 -0.35 -11.21 -6.10
CA ASP A 218 -1.66 -10.86 -6.69
C ASP A 218 -2.04 -9.40 -6.40
N LEU A 219 -1.57 -8.84 -5.29
CA LEU A 219 -1.73 -7.42 -4.95
C LEU A 219 -0.83 -6.54 -5.82
N ILE A 220 0.43 -6.95 -6.01
CA ILE A 220 1.38 -6.25 -6.89
C ILE A 220 0.88 -6.23 -8.34
N HIS A 221 0.44 -7.37 -8.86
CA HIS A 221 -0.11 -7.46 -10.23
C HIS A 221 -1.39 -6.63 -10.41
N ASP A 222 -2.19 -6.46 -9.35
CA ASP A 222 -3.34 -5.54 -9.40
C ASP A 222 -2.91 -4.09 -9.53
N MET A 223 -1.94 -3.66 -8.69
CA MET A 223 -1.39 -2.31 -8.75
C MET A 223 -0.74 -2.05 -10.10
N GLU A 224 0.07 -2.98 -10.58
CA GLU A 224 0.73 -2.91 -11.88
C GLU A 224 -0.30 -2.76 -13.01
N LEU A 225 -1.29 -3.65 -13.08
CA LEU A 225 -2.30 -3.61 -14.14
C LEU A 225 -3.05 -2.27 -14.17
N LEU A 226 -3.46 -1.76 -12.99
CA LEU A 226 -4.11 -0.46 -12.89
C LEU A 226 -3.15 0.67 -13.34
N LEU A 227 -1.90 0.67 -12.89
CA LEU A 227 -0.92 1.69 -13.27
C LEU A 227 -0.59 1.69 -14.75
N ARG A 228 -0.52 0.51 -15.40
CA ARG A 228 -0.40 0.41 -16.86
C ARG A 228 -1.62 1.00 -17.57
N HIS A 229 -2.83 0.81 -17.03
CA HIS A 229 -4.02 1.49 -17.55
C HIS A 229 -3.95 3.01 -17.42
N LEU A 230 -3.31 3.53 -16.36
CA LEU A 230 -3.05 4.98 -16.19
C LEU A 230 -1.86 5.50 -17.02
N ASN A 231 -1.19 4.66 -17.80
CA ASN A 231 0.04 4.94 -18.56
C ASN A 231 1.23 5.35 -17.66
N PHE A 232 1.34 4.77 -16.46
CA PHE A 232 2.47 4.99 -15.57
C PHE A 232 3.60 4.00 -15.86
N ASN A 233 4.85 4.47 -15.91
CA ASN A 233 6.03 3.61 -16.03
C ASN A 233 6.48 3.14 -14.65
N LEU A 234 6.29 1.85 -14.35
CA LEU A 234 6.65 1.28 -13.06
C LEU A 234 8.10 0.80 -13.00
N GLU A 235 8.74 0.53 -14.15
CA GLU A 235 10.03 -0.19 -14.22
C GLU A 235 11.15 0.55 -13.49
N ASP A 236 11.44 1.78 -13.92
CA ASP A 236 12.48 2.61 -13.29
C ASP A 236 12.20 2.84 -11.79
N THR A 237 10.91 2.87 -11.42
CA THR A 237 10.50 3.05 -10.03
C THR A 237 10.78 1.79 -9.20
N ILE A 238 10.50 0.59 -9.74
CA ILE A 238 10.79 -0.67 -9.04
C ILE A 238 12.29 -0.88 -8.91
N ASP A 239 13.08 -0.57 -9.95
CA ASP A 239 14.54 -0.68 -9.87
C ASP A 239 15.13 0.17 -8.74
N GLY A 240 14.52 1.31 -8.42
CA GLY A 240 14.90 2.14 -7.28
C GLY A 240 14.42 1.62 -5.91
N ILE A 241 13.32 0.88 -5.85
CA ILE A 241 12.67 0.42 -4.59
C ILE A 241 13.10 -1.00 -4.20
N ASP A 242 13.16 -1.93 -5.16
CA ASP A 242 13.56 -3.33 -4.99
C ASP A 242 14.52 -3.74 -6.13
N PRO A 243 15.79 -3.27 -6.12
CA PRO A 243 16.74 -3.46 -7.22
C PRO A 243 17.02 -4.93 -7.59
N GLN A 244 16.79 -5.84 -6.65
CA GLN A 244 17.01 -7.28 -6.84
C GLN A 244 15.73 -8.03 -7.22
N HIS A 245 14.59 -7.34 -7.33
CA HIS A 245 13.29 -7.92 -7.70
C HIS A 245 12.95 -9.17 -6.86
N THR A 246 13.17 -9.07 -5.55
CA THR A 246 12.99 -10.19 -4.61
C THR A 246 11.59 -10.20 -4.00
N ILE A 247 10.92 -9.05 -4.01
CA ILE A 247 9.61 -8.80 -3.45
C ILE A 247 8.63 -8.45 -4.55
N VAL A 248 9.02 -7.52 -5.43
CA VAL A 248 8.20 -7.03 -6.54
C VAL A 248 8.57 -7.76 -7.82
N ASN A 249 7.63 -8.55 -8.33
CA ASN A 249 7.75 -9.20 -9.63
C ASN A 249 6.65 -8.67 -10.54
N LEU A 250 7.03 -7.94 -11.59
CA LEU A 250 6.09 -7.38 -12.56
C LEU A 250 5.75 -8.41 -13.64
N ARG A 251 4.49 -8.39 -14.10
CA ARG A 251 3.95 -9.32 -15.10
C ARG A 251 4.07 -8.79 -16.53
N TYR A 252 4.04 -7.47 -16.71
CA TYR A 252 4.00 -6.81 -18.01
C TYR A 252 5.31 -6.05 -18.26
N LEU A 253 6.41 -6.79 -18.39
CA LEU A 253 7.73 -6.30 -18.78
C LEU A 253 8.00 -6.61 -20.25
#